data_AF-A0A419WGG8-F1
#
_entry.id   AF-A0A419WGG8-F1
#
_cell.length_a   1.000
_cell.length_b   1.000
_cell.length_c   1.000
_cell.angle_alpha   90.00
_cell.angle_beta   90.00
_cell.angle_gamma   90.00
#
_symmetry.space_group_name_H-M   'P 1'
#
loop_
_entity.id
_entity.type
_entity.pdbx_description
1 polymer ?
#
loop_
_entity_poly.entity_id
_entity_poly.type
_entity_poly.pdbx_seq_one_letter_code
_entity_poly.pdbx_strand_id
1 'polypeptide(L)'
;MIPYIKKYAILLVSALILSHLLPNVIMTIWPDLLSRELPGGIVKSLGTGFLFSTIEYLINIAFVVLLYKEMKKENIKSIPILVLTFFSSLMGVLFFLFVVAYEKMGLVKYNRYE
;
A
#
# COMPACT_ATOMS: atom_id res chain seq x y z
N MET A 1 9.95 -17.31 -9.08
CA MET A 1 9.44 -16.99 -7.73
C MET A 1 10.33 -15.97 -7.01
N ILE A 2 11.63 -16.27 -6.86
CA ILE A 2 12.66 -15.38 -6.27
C ILE A 2 12.66 -13.93 -6.83
N PRO A 3 12.57 -13.66 -8.14
CA PRO A 3 12.58 -12.29 -8.65
C PRO A 3 11.34 -11.46 -8.23
N TYR A 4 10.17 -12.09 -8.09
CA TYR A 4 8.96 -11.42 -7.60
C TYR A 4 9.11 -11.07 -6.13
N ILE A 5 9.55 -12.04 -5.31
CA ILE A 5 9.77 -11.82 -3.88
C ILE A 5 10.76 -10.67 -3.66
N LYS A 6 11.88 -10.64 -4.38
CA LYS A 6 12.85 -9.53 -4.29
C LYS A 6 12.22 -8.19 -4.68
N LYS A 7 11.52 -8.13 -5.83
CA LYS A 7 10.88 -6.90 -6.32
C LYS A 7 9.87 -6.34 -5.32
N TYR A 8 8.98 -7.18 -4.78
CA TYR A 8 7.94 -6.73 -3.86
C TYR A 8 8.45 -6.49 -2.43
N ALA A 9 9.47 -7.22 -1.98
CA ALA A 9 10.12 -6.94 -0.70
C ALA A 9 10.80 -5.57 -0.73
N ILE A 10 11.53 -5.25 -1.81
CA ILE A 10 12.14 -3.92 -1.99
C ILE A 10 11.06 -2.84 -2.06
N LEU A 11 9.98 -3.09 -2.82
CA LEU A 11 8.86 -2.15 -2.91
C LEU A 11 8.23 -1.88 -1.54
N LEU A 12 7.93 -2.92 -0.76
CA LEU A 12 7.36 -2.80 0.58
C LEU A 12 8.28 -2.06 1.55
N VAL A 13 9.56 -2.41 1.57
CA VAL A 13 10.56 -1.76 2.43
C VAL A 13 10.71 -0.29 2.06
N SER A 14 10.79 0.02 0.76
CA SER A 14 10.86 1.42 0.30
C SER A 14 9.61 2.21 0.67
N ALA A 15 8.42 1.61 0.54
CA ALA A 15 7.16 2.24 0.87
C ALA A 15 7.01 2.53 2.37
N LEU A 16 7.48 1.60 3.21
CA LEU A 16 7.47 1.76 4.66
C LEU A 16 8.44 2.85 5.11
N ILE A 17 9.61 2.93 4.47
CA ILE A 17 10.57 4.01 4.71
C ILE A 17 9.98 5.36 4.24
N LEU A 18 9.37 5.42 3.06
CA LEU A 18 8.73 6.63 2.54
C LEU A 18 7.57 7.08 3.43
N SER A 19 6.74 6.17 3.93
CA SER A 19 5.58 6.52 4.77
C SER A 19 5.98 7.19 6.09
N HIS A 20 7.20 6.95 6.58
CA HIS A 20 7.72 7.57 7.79
C HIS A 20 8.59 8.81 7.51
N LEU A 21 9.36 8.82 6.41
CA LEU A 21 10.22 9.95 6.06
C LEU A 21 9.42 11.14 5.52
N LEU A 22 8.45 10.92 4.63
CA LEU A 22 7.70 12.02 4.00
C LEU A 22 6.97 12.91 5.02
N PRO A 23 6.20 12.37 5.99
CA PRO A 23 5.51 13.21 6.97
C PRO A 23 6.49 14.02 7.82
N ASN A 24 7.62 13.41 8.21
CA ASN A 24 8.65 14.09 9.00
C ASN A 24 9.31 15.23 8.23
N VAL A 25 9.64 15.01 6.96
CA VAL A 25 10.19 16.06 6.09
C VAL A 25 9.17 17.18 5.89
N ILE A 26 7.90 16.85 5.66
CA ILE A 26 6.83 17.84 5.49
C ILE A 26 6.64 18.67 6.75
N MET A 27 6.63 18.06 7.94
CA MET A 27 6.51 18.80 9.21
C MET A 27 7.74 19.66 9.51
N THR A 28 8.93 19.26 9.04
CA THR A 28 10.16 20.06 9.22
C THR A 28 10.17 21.29 8.32
N ILE A 29 9.69 21.16 7.08
CA ILE A 29 9.68 22.26 6.10
C ILE A 29 8.46 23.18 6.32
N TRP A 30 7.32 22.61 6.70
CA TRP A 30 6.03 23.30 6.79
C TRP A 30 5.30 22.96 8.10
N PRO A 31 5.81 23.44 9.25
CA PRO A 31 5.25 23.12 10.56
C PRO A 31 3.79 23.60 10.72
N ASP A 32 3.42 24.67 10.04
CA ASP A 32 2.08 25.27 10.13
C ASP A 32 1.05 24.66 9.16
N LEU A 33 1.44 23.68 8.34
CA LEU A 33 0.55 23.08 7.32
C LEU A 33 -0.72 22.45 7.92
N LEU A 34 -0.61 21.97 9.16
CA LEU A 34 -1.72 21.38 9.91
C LEU A 34 -2.40 22.38 10.85
N SER A 35 -1.89 23.59 10.95
CA SER A 35 -2.39 24.62 11.85
C SER A 35 -3.33 25.55 11.08
N ARG A 36 -4.56 25.68 11.57
CA ARG A 36 -5.52 26.66 11.06
C ARG A 36 -5.88 27.62 12.16
N GLU A 37 -5.70 28.91 11.89
CA GLU A 37 -6.20 29.96 12.78
C GLU A 37 -7.73 30.02 12.68
N LEU A 38 -8.40 29.90 13.83
CA LEU A 38 -9.84 30.12 13.94
C LEU A 38 -10.12 31.60 14.24
N PRO A 39 -11.31 32.11 13.85
CA PRO A 39 -11.75 33.44 14.24
C PRO A 39 -11.73 33.56 15.77
N GLY A 40 -10.96 34.52 16.28
CA GLY A 40 -10.69 34.70 17.72
C GLY A 40 -9.24 34.46 18.15
N GLY A 41 -8.32 34.15 17.23
CA GLY A 41 -6.89 33.98 17.53
C GLY A 41 -6.52 32.62 18.14
N ILE A 42 -7.46 31.67 18.14
CA ILE A 42 -7.24 30.31 18.63
C ILE A 42 -6.67 29.47 17.47
N VAL A 43 -5.51 28.87 17.67
CA VAL A 43 -4.89 27.96 16.69
C VAL A 43 -5.41 26.53 16.92
N LYS A 44 -6.02 25.93 15.89
CA LYS A 44 -6.34 24.50 15.89
C LYS A 44 -5.33 23.77 15.01
N SER A 45 -4.48 22.97 15.63
CA SER A 45 -3.56 22.08 14.93
C SER A 45 -4.23 20.73 14.70
N LEU A 46 -4.31 20.28 13.46
CA LEU A 46 -4.63 18.90 13.13
C LEU A 46 -3.51 18.02 13.67
N GLY A 47 -3.87 16.96 14.39
CA GLY A 47 -2.88 16.05 14.98
C GLY A 47 -1.93 15.50 13.91
N THR A 48 -0.65 15.38 14.25
CA THR A 48 0.41 14.88 13.37
C THR A 48 0.04 13.56 12.69
N GLY A 49 -0.72 12.69 13.39
CA GLY A 49 -1.24 11.43 12.86
C GLY A 49 -2.07 11.56 11.56
N PHE A 50 -2.74 12.69 11.32
CA PHE A 50 -3.52 12.89 10.09
C PHE A 50 -2.64 12.89 8.82
N LEU A 51 -1.47 13.54 8.91
CA LEU A 51 -0.52 13.63 7.81
C LEU A 51 0.09 12.25 7.50
N PHE A 52 0.45 11.50 8.56
CA PHE A 52 0.93 10.12 8.45
C PHE A 52 -0.11 9.22 7.79
N SER A 53 -1.36 9.22 8.28
CA SER A 53 -2.42 8.38 7.70
C SER A 53 -2.73 8.75 6.26
N THR A 54 -2.74 10.05 5.91
CA THR A 54 -3.00 10.49 4.54
C THR A 54 -1.92 9.98 3.57
N ILE A 55 -0.65 10.10 3.97
CA ILE A 55 0.49 9.60 3.17
C ILE A 55 0.44 8.07 3.06
N GLU A 56 0.12 7.38 4.15
CA GLU A 56 -0.06 5.93 4.15
C GLU A 56 -1.16 5.46 3.19
N TYR A 57 -2.32 6.13 3.19
CA TYR A 57 -3.40 5.83 2.24
C TYR A 57 -2.99 6.07 0.79
N LEU A 58 -2.28 7.15 0.50
CA LEU A 58 -1.77 7.43 -0.85
C LEU A 58 -0.81 6.33 -1.33
N ILE A 59 0.07 5.87 -0.43
CA ILE A 59 0.97 4.75 -0.70
C ILE A 59 0.16 3.47 -0.96
N ASN A 60 -0.82 3.14 -0.12
CA ASN A 60 -1.65 1.95 -0.30
C ASN A 60 -2.41 1.99 -1.64
N ILE A 61 -2.92 3.15 -2.07
CA ILE A 61 -3.55 3.32 -3.39
C ILE A 61 -2.55 3.05 -4.52
N ALA A 62 -1.31 3.54 -4.42
CA ALA A 62 -0.27 3.23 -5.39
C ALA A 62 0.01 1.72 -5.47
N PHE A 63 0.02 1.03 -4.33
CA PHE A 63 0.13 -0.44 -4.28
C PHE A 63 -1.05 -1.14 -4.93
N VAL A 64 -2.29 -0.67 -4.74
CA VAL A 64 -3.48 -1.23 -5.40
C VAL A 64 -3.31 -1.19 -6.92
N VAL A 65 -2.88 -0.06 -7.47
CA VAL A 65 -2.67 0.10 -8.92
C VAL A 65 -1.54 -0.81 -9.42
N LEU A 66 -0.43 -0.90 -8.67
CA LEU A 66 0.70 -1.76 -9.02
C LEU A 66 0.31 -3.24 -8.98
N LEU A 67 -0.36 -3.69 -7.91
CA LEU A 67 -0.82 -5.07 -7.79
C LEU A 67 -1.87 -5.39 -8.85
N TYR A 68 -2.82 -4.51 -9.13
CA TYR A 68 -3.79 -4.72 -10.20
C TYR A 68 -3.12 -5.00 -11.56
N LYS A 69 -2.10 -4.20 -11.90
CA LYS A 69 -1.31 -4.40 -13.14
C LYS A 69 -0.63 -5.77 -13.16
N GLU A 70 -0.09 -6.21 -12.03
CA GLU A 70 0.66 -7.47 -11.92
C GLU A 70 -0.26 -8.68 -11.88
N MET A 71 -1.40 -8.59 -11.19
CA MET A 71 -2.49 -9.57 -11.23
C MET A 71 -2.99 -9.80 -12.65
N LYS A 72 -3.15 -8.73 -13.44
CA LYS A 72 -3.51 -8.85 -14.86
C LYS A 72 -2.45 -9.58 -15.69
N LYS A 73 -1.16 -9.40 -15.40
CA LYS A 73 -0.06 -10.13 -16.09
C LYS A 73 -0.05 -11.61 -15.74
N GLU A 74 -0.28 -11.95 -14.48
CA GLU A 74 -0.32 -13.34 -14.01
C GLU A 74 -1.70 -14.00 -14.21
N ASN A 75 -2.67 -13.31 -14.85
CA ASN A 75 -4.06 -13.78 -15.04
C ASN A 75 -4.85 -14.06 -13.74
N ILE A 76 -4.43 -13.49 -12.62
CA ILE A 76 -5.12 -13.63 -11.33
C ILE A 76 -6.24 -12.59 -11.24
N LYS A 77 -7.48 -13.03 -10.97
CA LYS A 77 -8.62 -12.14 -10.73
C LYS A 77 -9.08 -12.29 -9.28
N SER A 78 -8.68 -11.35 -8.42
CA SER A 78 -9.12 -11.35 -7.01
C SER A 78 -9.31 -9.93 -6.50
N ILE A 79 -10.56 -9.47 -6.54
CA ILE A 79 -10.98 -8.19 -5.93
C ILE A 79 -10.63 -8.15 -4.44
N PRO A 80 -10.80 -9.23 -3.65
CA PRO A 80 -10.41 -9.23 -2.23
C PRO A 80 -8.96 -8.83 -1.96
N ILE A 81 -8.01 -9.22 -2.82
CA ILE A 81 -6.59 -8.85 -2.66
C ILE A 81 -6.42 -7.33 -2.80
N LEU A 82 -7.10 -6.71 -3.77
CA LEU A 82 -7.03 -5.27 -3.99
C LEU A 82 -7.67 -4.49 -2.83
N VAL A 83 -8.80 -4.98 -2.31
CA VAL A 83 -9.45 -4.40 -1.13
C VAL A 83 -8.53 -4.50 0.09
N LEU A 84 -7.93 -5.66 0.33
CA LEU A 84 -6.95 -5.83 1.41
C LEU A 84 -5.75 -4.90 1.24
N THR A 85 -5.26 -4.72 0.01
CA THR A 85 -4.15 -3.81 -0.31
C THR A 85 -4.48 -2.37 0.03
N PHE A 86 -5.73 -1.93 -0.20
CA PHE A 86 -6.17 -0.58 0.10
C PHE A 86 -6.09 -0.28 1.62
N PHE A 87 -6.48 -1.24 2.46
CA PHE A 87 -6.39 -1.11 3.92
C PHE A 87 -4.98 -1.40 4.46
N SER A 88 -4.24 -2.30 3.80
CA SER A 88 -2.89 -2.68 4.19
C SER A 88 -2.14 -3.22 2.98
N SER A 89 -1.21 -2.43 2.45
CA SER A 89 -0.33 -2.83 1.34
C SER A 89 0.48 -4.09 1.66
N LEU A 90 0.93 -4.26 2.90
CA LEU A 90 1.61 -5.47 3.36
C LEU A 90 0.74 -6.73 3.18
N MET A 91 -0.49 -6.70 3.71
CA MET A 91 -1.40 -7.84 3.60
C MET A 91 -1.73 -8.14 2.14
N GLY A 92 -2.03 -7.10 1.35
CA GLY A 92 -2.29 -7.23 -0.08
C GLY A 92 -1.18 -7.94 -0.85
N VAL A 93 0.07 -7.52 -0.62
CA VAL A 93 1.25 -8.12 -1.26
C VAL A 93 1.49 -9.55 -0.79
N LEU A 94 1.33 -9.85 0.50
CA LEU A 94 1.49 -11.20 1.02
C LEU A 94 0.47 -12.17 0.41
N PHE A 95 -0.80 -11.78 0.36
CA PHE A 95 -1.85 -12.59 -0.27
C PHE A 95 -1.62 -12.76 -1.76
N PHE A 96 -1.20 -11.71 -2.47
CA PHE A 96 -0.83 -11.81 -3.88
C PHE A 96 0.29 -12.84 -4.10
N LEU A 97 1.37 -12.76 -3.32
CA LEU A 97 2.50 -13.69 -3.42
C LEU A 97 2.07 -15.13 -3.09
N PHE A 98 1.20 -15.30 -2.10
CA PHE A 98 0.66 -16.61 -1.75
C PHE A 98 -0.12 -17.23 -2.90
N VAL A 99 -1.02 -16.47 -3.54
CA VAL A 99 -1.80 -16.94 -4.70
C VAL A 99 -0.88 -17.26 -5.89
N VAL A 100 0.06 -16.38 -6.23
CA VAL A 100 1.04 -16.63 -7.31
C VAL A 100 1.87 -17.88 -7.03
N ALA A 101 2.32 -18.07 -5.78
CA ALA A 101 3.09 -19.24 -5.39
C ALA A 101 2.23 -20.51 -5.51
N TYR A 102 0.98 -20.45 -5.04
CA TYR A 102 0.03 -21.55 -5.11
C TYR A 102 -0.25 -22.00 -6.55
N GLU A 103 -0.48 -21.05 -7.47
CA GLU A 103 -0.65 -21.33 -8.90
C GLU A 103 0.62 -21.93 -9.53
N LYS A 104 1.79 -21.37 -9.23
CA LYS A 104 3.07 -21.83 -9.80
C LYS A 104 3.55 -23.18 -9.25
N MET A 105 3.10 -23.57 -8.06
CA MET A 105 3.35 -24.90 -7.51
C MET A 105 2.48 -25.99 -8.15
N GLY A 106 1.61 -25.65 -9.11
CA GLY A 106 0.81 -26.63 -9.84
C GLY A 106 -0.30 -27.27 -9.01
N LEU A 107 -0.64 -26.70 -7.84
CA LEU A 107 -1.77 -27.12 -7.02
C LEU A 107 -3.13 -26.73 -7.63
N VAL A 108 -3.11 -26.09 -8.81
CA VAL A 108 -4.26 -25.89 -9.71
C VAL A 108 -4.17 -26.88 -10.89
N LYS A 109 -4.03 -28.17 -10.58
CA LYS A 109 -4.66 -29.23 -11.40
C LYS A 109 -5.91 -29.69 -10.66
N TYR A 110 -6.90 -28.82 -10.52
CA TYR A 110 -8.23 -29.24 -10.09
C TYR A 110 -9.29 -28.53 -10.93
N ASN A 111 -9.74 -29.29 -11.92
CA ASN A 111 -10.97 -29.18 -12.70
C ASN A 111 -11.37 -27.78 -13.20
N ARG A 112 -10.86 -27.45 -14.40
CA ARG A 112 -11.76 -26.87 -15.40
C ARG A 112 -12.78 -27.95 -15.73
N TYR A 113 -13.92 -27.92 -15.05
CA TYR A 113 -15.08 -28.65 -15.54
C TYR A 113 -15.54 -27.99 -16.85
N GLU A 114 -15.78 -28.88 -17.80
CA GLU A 114 -16.57 -28.72 -19.02
C GLU A 114 -17.90 -28.00 -18.76
#